data_AF-A0A925JZN2-F1
#
_entry.id   AF-A0A925JZN2-F1
#
_cell.length_a   1.000
_cell.length_b   1.000
_cell.length_c   1.000
_cell.angle_alpha   90.00
_cell.angle_beta   90.00
_cell.angle_gamma   90.00
#
_symmetry.space_group_name_H-M   'P 1'
#
loop_
_entity.id
_entity.type
_entity.pdbx_description
1 polymer ?
#
loop_
_entity_poly.entity_id
_entity_poly.type
_entity_poly.pdbx_seq_one_letter_code
_entity_poly.pdbx_strand_id
1 'polypeptide(L)'
;MICDDDRVTAEGLVAALRAAGHEAESCRHTMDVLRAAAAGSYDLIVVGLDMAGFGRSGAVEALSEIAPNTSLIAIHDRPSEIMRAHTH
;
A
#
# COMPACT_ATOMS: atom_id res chain seq x y z
N MET A 1 4.84 -3.59 4.94
CA MET A 1 4.42 -4.35 3.74
C MET A 1 4.37 -3.41 2.53
N ILE A 2 4.84 -3.84 1.37
CA ILE A 2 4.76 -3.07 0.10
C ILE A 2 3.96 -3.89 -0.91
N CYS A 3 2.95 -3.29 -1.54
CA CYS A 3 2.17 -3.92 -2.60
C CYS A 3 2.14 -3.05 -3.84
N ASP A 4 2.77 -3.54 -4.89
CA ASP A 4 2.84 -2.87 -6.18
C ASP A 4 2.95 -3.95 -7.28
N ASP A 5 2.33 -3.72 -8.44
CA ASP A 5 2.45 -4.62 -9.59
C ASP A 5 3.72 -4.33 -10.40
N ASP A 6 4.30 -3.13 -10.25
CA ASP A 6 5.67 -2.85 -10.65
C ASP A 6 6.67 -3.46 -9.67
N ARG A 7 7.17 -4.62 -10.08
CA ARG A 7 8.21 -5.36 -9.36
C ARG A 7 9.46 -4.53 -9.09
N VAL A 8 9.89 -3.69 -10.03
CA VAL A 8 11.12 -2.89 -9.86
C VAL A 8 10.93 -1.88 -8.74
N THR A 9 9.78 -1.20 -8.73
CA THR A 9 9.41 -0.25 -7.68
C THR A 9 9.27 -0.95 -6.32
N ALA A 10 8.55 -2.06 -6.25
CA ALA A 10 8.36 -2.82 -5.01
C ALA A 10 9.69 -3.32 -4.42
N GLU A 11 10.53 -3.97 -5.24
CA GLU A 11 11.84 -4.50 -4.80
C GLU A 11 12.78 -3.36 -4.39
N GLY A 12 12.75 -2.23 -5.10
CA GLY A 12 13.52 -1.04 -4.77
C GLY A 12 13.14 -0.44 -3.42
N LEU A 13 11.83 -0.32 -3.12
CA LEU A 13 11.35 0.15 -1.82
C LEU A 13 11.74 -0.79 -0.70
N VAL A 14 11.59 -2.10 -0.88
CA VAL A 14 12.01 -3.11 0.11
C VAL A 14 13.50 -2.97 0.40
N ALA A 15 14.33 -2.87 -0.64
CA ALA A 15 15.77 -2.71 -0.47
C ALA A 15 16.12 -1.42 0.29
N ALA A 16 15.47 -0.30 -0.03
CA ALA A 16 15.69 0.98 0.64
C ALA A 16 15.30 0.93 2.13
N LEU A 17 14.14 0.36 2.45
CA LEU A 17 13.68 0.20 3.84
C LEU A 17 14.61 -0.71 4.65
N ARG A 18 15.05 -1.83 4.06
CA ARG A 18 16.01 -2.73 4.71
C ARG A 18 17.37 -2.07 4.92
N ALA A 19 17.85 -1.29 3.95
CA ALA A 19 19.09 -0.52 4.10
C ALA A 19 19.00 0.53 5.20
N ALA A 20 17.80 1.06 5.47
CA ALA A 20 17.52 1.94 6.60
C ALA A 20 17.30 1.21 7.94
N GLY A 21 17.38 -0.12 7.96
CA GLY A 21 17.26 -0.94 9.18
C GLY A 21 15.84 -1.39 9.51
N HIS A 22 14.89 -1.28 8.58
CA HIS A 22 13.51 -1.74 8.78
C HIS A 22 13.29 -3.16 8.23
N GLU A 23 12.38 -3.89 8.86
CA GLU A 23 11.84 -5.11 8.26
C GLU A 23 10.85 -4.74 7.15
N ALA A 24 11.06 -5.27 5.96
CA ALA A 24 10.22 -4.98 4.80
C ALA A 24 10.12 -6.21 3.90
N GLU A 25 8.96 -6.35 3.27
CA GLU A 25 8.68 -7.35 2.26
C GLU A 25 7.64 -6.83 1.26
N SER A 26 7.62 -7.43 0.08
CA SER A 26 6.70 -7.09 -1.00
C SER A 26 5.71 -8.21 -1.26
N CYS A 27 4.45 -7.88 -1.51
CA CYS A 27 3.44 -8.80 -2.05
C CYS A 27 2.88 -8.26 -3.36
N ARG A 28 2.38 -9.15 -4.23
CA ARG A 28 1.83 -8.77 -5.54
C ARG A 28 0.30 -8.82 -5.60
N HIS A 29 -0.32 -9.36 -4.55
CA HIS A 29 -1.75 -9.55 -4.52
C HIS A 29 -2.34 -8.74 -3.38
N THR A 30 -3.23 -7.85 -3.76
CA THR A 30 -4.19 -7.14 -2.91
C THR A 30 -4.72 -7.92 -1.72
N MET A 31 -5.17 -9.16 -1.95
CA MET A 31 -5.76 -9.96 -0.89
C MET A 31 -4.75 -10.31 0.20
N ASP A 32 -3.47 -10.43 -0.15
CA ASP A 32 -2.40 -10.67 0.82
C ASP A 32 -2.21 -9.42 1.70
N VAL A 33 -2.30 -8.22 1.12
CA VAL A 33 -2.26 -6.95 1.87
C VAL A 33 -3.43 -6.86 2.83
N LEU A 34 -4.65 -7.12 2.37
CA LEU A 34 -5.83 -7.04 3.23
C LEU A 34 -5.76 -8.04 4.39
N ARG A 35 -5.27 -9.27 4.13
CA ARG A 35 -5.04 -10.26 5.19
C ARG A 35 -3.95 -9.81 6.16
N ALA A 36 -2.84 -9.31 5.65
CA ALA A 36 -1.74 -8.77 6.45
C ALA A 36 -2.18 -7.59 7.34
N ALA A 37 -2.98 -6.69 6.77
CA ALA A 37 -3.55 -5.54 7.47
C ALA A 37 -4.51 -6.00 8.58
N ALA A 38 -5.42 -6.92 8.28
CA ALA A 38 -6.36 -7.48 9.26
C ALA A 38 -5.65 -8.24 10.39
N ALA A 39 -4.51 -8.86 10.11
CA ALA A 39 -3.69 -9.53 11.11
C ALA A 39 -2.92 -8.54 12.02
N GLY A 40 -2.89 -7.25 11.70
CA GLY A 40 -2.20 -6.22 12.49
C GLY A 40 -0.69 -6.43 12.56
N SER A 41 -0.10 -7.09 11.55
CA SER A 41 1.31 -7.53 11.60
C SER A 41 2.31 -6.48 11.08
N TYR A 42 1.85 -5.30 10.66
CA TYR A 42 2.71 -4.26 10.07
C TYR A 42 2.34 -2.89 10.60
N ASP A 43 3.35 -2.07 10.88
CA ASP A 43 3.17 -0.66 11.28
C ASP A 43 2.95 0.26 10.07
N LEU A 44 3.40 -0.18 8.89
CA LEU A 44 3.33 0.56 7.63
C LEU A 44 2.94 -0.36 6.47
N ILE A 45 1.95 0.10 5.71
CA ILE A 45 1.55 -0.49 4.42
C ILE A 45 1.78 0.56 3.33
N VAL A 46 2.45 0.15 2.25
CA VAL A 46 2.62 0.94 1.02
C VAL A 46 1.86 0.24 -0.10
N VAL A 47 1.01 0.96 -0.84
CA VAL A 47 0.19 0.39 -1.92
C VAL A 47 0.26 1.24 -3.18
N GLY A 48 0.56 0.61 -4.31
CA GLY A 48 0.36 1.17 -5.64
C GLY A 48 -1.13 1.18 -6.02
N LEU A 49 -1.65 2.35 -6.38
CA LEU A 49 -3.06 2.56 -6.71
C LEU A 49 -3.34 2.48 -8.23
N ASP A 50 -2.32 2.28 -9.05
CA ASP A 50 -2.46 2.05 -10.48
C ASP A 50 -2.63 0.56 -10.84
N MET A 51 -2.62 -0.33 -9.83
CA MET A 51 -2.78 -1.77 -10.01
C MET A 51 -4.19 -2.17 -10.48
N ALA A 52 -4.27 -3.13 -11.40
CA ALA A 52 -5.54 -3.71 -11.83
C ALA A 52 -6.24 -4.48 -10.67
N GLY A 53 -7.49 -4.12 -10.37
CA GLY A 53 -8.31 -4.80 -9.34
C GLY A 53 -8.18 -4.27 -7.91
N PHE A 54 -7.21 -3.39 -7.66
CA PHE A 54 -7.01 -2.71 -6.37
C PHE A 54 -6.47 -1.30 -6.56
N GLY A 55 -6.91 -0.66 -7.63
CA GLY A 55 -6.55 0.69 -7.95
C GLY A 55 -7.70 1.62 -7.59
N ARG A 56 -7.37 2.74 -6.93
CA ARG A 56 -8.24 3.87 -6.52
C ARG A 56 -8.73 3.81 -5.06
N SER A 57 -9.64 4.73 -4.72
CA SER A 57 -10.06 5.04 -3.34
C SER A 57 -10.54 3.81 -2.55
N GLY A 58 -11.19 2.84 -3.19
CA GLY A 58 -11.71 1.66 -2.50
C GLY A 58 -10.65 0.82 -1.77
N ALA A 59 -9.41 0.79 -2.26
CA ALA A 59 -8.31 0.13 -1.56
C ALA A 59 -7.90 0.88 -0.29
N VAL A 60 -7.84 2.21 -0.38
CA VAL A 60 -7.52 3.11 0.74
C VAL A 60 -8.61 3.05 1.80
N GLU A 61 -9.88 3.12 1.38
CA GLU A 61 -11.06 3.00 2.24
C GLU A 61 -11.03 1.65 2.99
N ALA A 62 -10.90 0.54 2.27
CA ALA A 62 -10.86 -0.80 2.87
C ALA A 62 -9.72 -0.97 3.89
N LEU A 63 -8.52 -0.47 3.57
CA LEU A 63 -7.38 -0.54 4.49
C LEU A 63 -7.57 0.36 5.71
N SER A 64 -8.18 1.53 5.53
CA SER A 64 -8.49 2.44 6.64
C SER A 64 -9.54 1.86 7.59
N GLU A 65 -10.50 1.08 7.07
CA GLU A 65 -11.49 0.38 7.88
C GLU A 65 -10.91 -0.83 8.62
N ILE A 66 -10.11 -1.66 7.94
CA ILE A 66 -9.59 -2.93 8.47
C ILE A 66 -8.41 -2.71 9.41
N ALA A 67 -7.57 -1.71 9.14
CA ALA A 67 -6.35 -1.44 9.87
C ALA A 67 -6.20 0.05 10.22
N PRO A 68 -7.13 0.64 11.00
CA PRO A 68 -7.19 2.08 11.24
C PRO A 68 -5.97 2.67 11.96
N ASN A 69 -5.18 1.82 12.65
CA ASN A 69 -3.98 2.23 13.37
C ASN A 69 -2.68 2.00 12.57
N THR A 70 -2.78 1.44 11.37
CA THR A 70 -1.62 1.19 10.50
C THR A 70 -1.39 2.39 9.62
N SER A 71 -0.14 2.84 9.52
CA SER A 71 0.20 3.92 8.60
C SER A 71 0.06 3.44 7.16
N LEU A 72 -0.59 4.25 6.30
CA LEU A 72 -0.80 3.93 4.90
C LEU A 72 -0.13 4.96 3.99
N ILE A 73 0.68 4.48 3.05
CA ILE A 73 1.23 5.29 1.95
C ILE A 73 0.65 4.75 0.64
N ALA A 74 -0.09 5.61 -0.05
CA ALA A 74 -0.59 5.32 -1.39
C ALA A 74 0.34 5.94 -2.46
N ILE A 75 0.79 5.12 -3.40
CA ILE A 75 1.56 5.54 -4.58
C ILE A 75 0.62 5.57 -5.77
N HIS A 76 0.63 6.65 -6.54
CA HIS A 76 -0.15 6.78 -7.77
C HIS A 76 0.57 7.74 -8.71
N ASP A 77 0.55 7.49 -10.01
CA ASP A 77 1.22 8.31 -11.02
C ASP A 77 0.61 9.72 -11.12
N ARG A 78 -0.68 9.85 -10.79
CA ARG A 78 -1.44 11.12 -10.81
C ARG A 78 -2.18 11.36 -9.49
N PRO A 79 -1.48 11.66 -8.39
CA PRO A 79 -2.07 11.65 -7.04
C PRO A 79 -3.20 12.68 -6.86
N SER A 80 -3.19 13.76 -7.65
CA SER A 80 -4.22 14.80 -7.68
C SER A 80 -5.62 14.28 -8.05
N GLU A 81 -5.71 13.18 -8.81
CA GLU A 81 -6.99 12.59 -9.21
C GLU A 81 -7.72 11.93 -8.03
N ILE A 82 -6.96 11.42 -7.06
CA ILE A 82 -7.49 10.69 -5.90
C ILE A 82 -7.77 11.64 -4.73
N MET A 83 -6.91 12.65 -4.53
CA MET A 83 -7.12 13.64 -3.47
C MET A 83 -8.42 14.43 -3.67
N ARG A 84 -8.80 14.73 -4.92
CA ARG A 84 -10.06 15.43 -5.21
C ARG A 84 -11.30 14.64 -4.79
N ALA A 85 -11.25 13.30 -4.89
CA ALA A 85 -12.37 12.43 -4.53
C ALA A 85 -12.65 12.40 -3.01
N HIS A 86 -11.66 12.71 -2.17
CA HIS A 86 -11.80 12.73 -0.71
C HIS A 86 -12.18 14.10 -0.13
N THR A 87 -12.43 15.10 -0.97
CA THR A 87 -12.81 16.47 -0.56
C THR A 87 -14.32 16.72 -0.59
N HIS A 88 -15.14 15.70 -0.89
CA HIS A 88 -16.59 15.78 -1.02
C HIS A 88 -17.32 14.90 -0.01
#